data_AF-J3HFT3-F1
#
_entry.id   AF-J3HFT3-F1
#
_cell.length_a   1.000
_cell.length_b   1.000
_cell.length_c   1.000
_cell.angle_alpha   90.00
_cell.angle_beta   90.00
_cell.angle_gamma   90.00
#
_symmetry.space_group_name_H-M   'P 1'
#
loop_
_entity.id
_entity.type
_entity.pdbx_description
1 polymer ?
#
loop_
_entity_poly.entity_id
_entity_poly.type
_entity_poly.pdbx_seq_one_letter_code
_entity_poly.pdbx_strand_id
1 'polypeptide(L)'
;MMNQPNKKSAPDRSWDEATILLNGNPVLPGETIALLYGKVSTLEIEAAPEVAEEIYLAVVDNNEGVKLLVEPELESWHKLVDGKLSYKISPEVGKSGALVLVLMSRQLNMPLEISCQVMSPKPIEQLVIRINGSELKSGDIVYAVRGSSNLIEVEPLRGSPLIGQNIELSSDAATPPKLVPVFEPPEGSQTLNPVARWSLDCGDETDGNLSIRLSLESIPLEFIDLPVDVGYQDSGVILTTIVQLTVGRSITLTTSVMKGFQLGAGVKVEWLRADASRLKLEYTGENAKSSIQFKQGELVGVITARIFVRGKPSFSRTVNIV
;
A
#
# COMPACT_ATOMS: atom_id res chain seq x y z
N MET A 1 38.53 66.26 -6.55
CA MET A 1 38.39 64.79 -6.59
C MET A 1 37.22 64.43 -5.68
N MET A 2 36.11 63.99 -6.24
CA MET A 2 34.89 63.63 -5.51
C MET A 2 35.09 62.27 -4.83
N ASN A 3 34.83 62.21 -3.52
CA ASN A 3 34.72 60.97 -2.75
C ASN A 3 33.59 60.12 -3.32
N GLN A 4 33.90 58.92 -3.82
CA GLN A 4 32.90 57.88 -4.00
C GLN A 4 32.49 57.36 -2.62
N PRO A 5 31.18 57.29 -2.30
CA PRO A 5 30.74 56.67 -1.07
C PRO A 5 31.05 55.16 -1.13
N ASN A 6 31.72 54.70 -0.08
CA ASN A 6 32.00 53.30 0.21
C ASN A 6 30.68 52.50 0.12
N LYS A 7 30.52 51.68 -0.93
CA LYS A 7 29.51 50.62 -0.94
C LYS A 7 29.89 49.69 0.22
N LYS A 8 29.20 49.82 1.36
CA LYS A 8 29.18 48.77 2.37
C LYS A 8 28.71 47.50 1.64
N SER A 9 29.60 46.52 1.47
CA SER A 9 29.20 45.16 1.16
C SER A 9 28.20 44.76 2.24
N ALA A 10 26.99 44.38 1.82
CA ALA A 10 26.05 43.74 2.74
C ALA A 10 26.77 42.53 3.37
N PRO A 11 26.59 42.26 4.67
CA PRO A 11 27.05 40.99 5.24
C PRO A 11 26.51 39.84 4.38
N ASP A 12 27.33 38.80 4.16
CA ASP A 12 26.92 37.54 3.53
C ASP A 12 25.91 36.84 4.44
N ARG A 13 24.66 37.32 4.43
CA ARG A 13 23.55 36.68 5.14
C ARG A 13 23.13 35.44 4.37
N SER A 14 22.75 34.40 5.11
CA SER A 14 22.25 33.15 4.56
C SER A 14 20.96 32.72 5.25
N TRP A 15 20.34 31.67 4.71
CA TRP A 15 19.17 31.04 5.32
C TRP A 15 19.46 30.39 6.68
N ASP A 16 20.74 30.23 7.06
CA ASP A 16 21.13 29.72 8.38
C ASP A 16 20.74 30.67 9.52
N GLU A 17 20.47 31.94 9.21
CA GLU A 17 19.98 32.95 10.16
C GLU A 17 18.44 32.93 10.32
N ALA A 18 17.73 32.08 9.56
CA ALA A 18 16.29 31.89 9.66
C ALA A 18 15.95 30.53 10.31
N THR A 19 14.81 30.46 10.98
CA THR A 19 14.22 29.20 11.42
C THR A 19 13.16 28.76 10.42
N ILE A 20 13.35 27.59 9.81
CA ILE A 20 12.44 27.05 8.81
C ILE A 20 12.03 25.65 9.25
N LEU A 21 10.74 25.47 9.51
CA LEU A 21 10.17 24.22 10.02
C LEU A 21 9.12 23.68 9.05
N LEU A 22 9.11 22.38 8.79
CA LEU A 22 7.98 21.69 8.18
C LEU A 22 7.35 20.76 9.20
N ASN A 23 6.07 20.97 9.50
CA ASN A 23 5.32 20.24 10.52
C ASN A 23 6.02 20.25 11.89
N GLY A 24 6.68 21.37 12.23
CA GLY A 24 7.45 21.55 13.46
C GLY A 24 8.87 20.98 13.44
N ASN A 25 9.31 20.30 12.36
CA ASN A 25 10.66 19.76 12.23
C ASN A 25 11.55 20.69 11.39
N PRO A 26 12.83 20.90 11.77
CA PRO A 26 13.75 21.71 10.98
C PRO A 26 13.92 21.19 9.56
N VAL A 27 13.91 22.11 8.59
CA VAL A 27 14.25 21.82 7.20
C VAL A 27 15.77 21.90 7.03
N LEU A 28 16.41 20.76 6.78
CA LEU A 28 17.87 20.69 6.60
C LEU A 28 18.25 20.75 5.10
N PRO A 29 19.33 21.49 4.74
CA PRO A 29 19.83 21.50 3.37
C PRO A 29 20.18 20.10 2.86
N GLY A 30 19.67 19.75 1.68
CA GLY A 30 19.92 18.45 1.04
C GLY A 30 19.04 17.29 1.52
N GLU A 31 18.19 17.51 2.52
CA GLU A 31 17.20 16.51 2.95
C GLU A 31 15.98 16.51 2.02
N THR A 32 15.44 15.32 1.73
CA THR A 32 14.17 15.17 1.01
C THR A 32 13.05 14.95 2.01
N ILE A 33 12.03 15.80 1.97
CA ILE A 33 10.93 15.77 2.93
C ILE A 33 9.67 15.14 2.31
N ALA A 34 8.98 14.33 3.10
CA ALA A 34 7.72 13.71 2.72
C ALA A 34 6.53 14.68 2.83
N LEU A 35 5.72 14.78 1.77
CA LEU A 35 4.42 15.43 1.78
C LEU A 35 3.34 14.38 1.48
N LEU A 36 2.40 14.18 2.41
CA LEU A 36 1.38 13.14 2.26
C LEU A 36 0.11 13.71 1.63
N TYR A 37 -0.38 13.11 0.54
CA TYR A 37 -1.63 13.59 -0.07
C TYR A 37 -2.82 13.46 0.89
N GLY A 38 -3.74 14.43 0.81
CA GLY A 38 -4.88 14.52 1.72
C GLY A 38 -4.52 14.91 3.16
N LYS A 39 -3.24 15.16 3.47
CA LYS A 39 -2.80 15.81 4.72
C LYS A 39 -2.29 17.21 4.44
N VAL A 40 -2.66 18.15 5.30
CA VAL A 40 -2.11 19.51 5.28
C VAL A 40 -0.78 19.47 6.02
N SER A 41 0.29 19.91 5.35
CA SER A 41 1.56 20.20 5.99
C SER A 41 1.70 21.71 6.22
N THR A 42 2.38 22.10 7.29
CA THR A 42 2.63 23.50 7.61
C THR A 42 4.12 23.79 7.49
N LEU A 43 4.50 24.69 6.57
CA LEU A 43 5.83 25.25 6.45
C LEU A 43 5.86 26.59 7.19
N GLU A 44 6.62 26.66 8.27
CA GLU A 44 6.77 27.83 9.14
C GLU A 44 8.13 28.46 8.92
N ILE A 45 8.16 29.79 8.81
CA ILE A 45 9.36 30.58 8.57
C ILE A 45 9.39 31.68 9.63
N GLU A 46 10.50 31.76 10.35
CA GLU A 46 10.78 32.82 11.31
C GLU A 46 12.15 33.43 11.02
N ALA A 47 12.17 34.73 10.76
CA ALA A 47 13.38 35.44 10.36
C ALA A 47 13.34 36.91 10.81
N ALA A 48 14.52 37.46 11.08
CA ALA A 48 14.66 38.90 11.30
C ALA A 48 14.44 39.68 9.97
N PRO A 49 13.96 40.94 10.00
CA PRO A 49 13.78 41.76 8.80
C PRO A 49 15.05 41.87 7.94
N GLU A 50 16.20 41.83 8.59
CA GLU A 50 17.52 41.80 7.96
C GLU A 50 17.76 40.58 7.05
N VAL A 51 17.11 39.47 7.33
CA VAL A 51 17.21 38.18 6.62
C VAL A 51 16.03 38.00 5.66
N ALA A 52 14.82 38.33 6.09
CA ALA A 52 13.64 38.32 5.24
C ALA A 52 12.55 39.26 5.78
N GLU A 53 12.14 40.22 4.97
CA GLU A 53 10.90 40.99 5.19
C GLU A 53 9.71 40.41 4.43
N GLU A 54 10.00 39.80 3.27
CA GLU A 54 9.04 39.16 2.38
C GLU A 54 9.61 37.83 1.88
N ILE A 55 8.76 36.81 1.81
CA ILE A 55 9.08 35.50 1.26
C ILE A 55 8.32 35.32 -0.06
N TYR A 56 9.01 34.74 -1.03
CA TYR A 56 8.40 34.16 -2.21
C TYR A 56 8.59 32.66 -2.17
N LEU A 57 7.51 31.90 -2.41
CA LEU A 57 7.52 30.44 -2.48
C LEU A 57 7.04 30.01 -3.87
N ALA A 58 7.80 29.13 -4.53
CA ALA A 58 7.42 28.54 -5.81
C ALA A 58 7.76 27.05 -5.88
N VAL A 59 7.21 26.38 -6.90
CA VAL A 59 7.52 24.99 -7.25
C VAL A 59 8.26 25.01 -8.58
N VAL A 60 9.49 24.48 -8.64
CA VAL A 60 10.33 24.57 -9.86
C VAL A 60 10.52 23.24 -10.58
N ASP A 61 10.61 22.12 -9.87
CA ASP A 61 10.91 20.80 -10.47
C ASP A 61 9.76 19.81 -10.30
N ASN A 62 8.61 20.12 -10.91
CA ASN A 62 7.41 19.28 -10.85
C ASN A 62 7.22 18.45 -12.12
N ASN A 63 8.25 17.69 -12.50
CA ASN A 63 8.23 16.87 -13.73
C ASN A 63 7.15 15.79 -13.71
N GLU A 64 6.70 15.42 -12.52
CA GLU A 64 5.64 14.44 -12.32
C GLU A 64 4.24 15.07 -12.29
N GLY A 65 4.09 16.38 -12.43
CA GLY A 65 2.77 17.03 -12.51
C GLY A 65 1.91 16.82 -11.26
N VAL A 66 2.55 16.78 -10.09
CA VAL A 66 1.92 16.76 -8.78
C VAL A 66 1.22 18.10 -8.53
N LYS A 67 -0.02 18.09 -8.08
CA LYS A 67 -0.75 19.33 -7.79
C LYS A 67 -0.70 19.64 -6.30
N LEU A 68 -0.35 20.89 -5.98
CA LEU A 68 -0.34 21.41 -4.61
C LEU A 68 -1.37 22.52 -4.48
N LEU A 69 -2.17 22.45 -3.42
CA LEU A 69 -2.92 23.59 -2.91
C LEU A 69 -2.09 24.23 -1.80
N VAL A 70 -1.76 25.51 -1.96
CA VAL A 70 -0.91 26.22 -1.01
C VAL A 70 -1.55 27.53 -0.58
N GLU A 71 -1.56 27.79 0.73
CA GLU A 71 -2.06 29.03 1.32
C GLU A 71 -1.02 29.61 2.29
N PRO A 72 -0.57 30.87 2.14
CA PRO A 72 -0.94 31.79 1.07
C PRO A 72 -0.42 31.32 -0.31
N GLU A 73 -0.94 31.91 -1.39
CA GLU A 73 -0.71 31.40 -2.74
C GLU A 73 0.77 31.41 -3.16
N LEU A 74 1.15 30.41 -3.97
CA LEU A 74 2.47 30.34 -4.59
C LEU A 74 2.70 31.50 -5.57
N GLU A 75 3.97 31.71 -5.89
CA GLU A 75 4.42 32.66 -6.90
C GLU A 75 4.08 34.13 -6.62
N SER A 76 3.84 34.44 -5.34
CA SER A 76 3.58 35.77 -4.81
C SER A 76 4.49 36.08 -3.63
N TRP A 77 4.83 37.36 -3.45
CA TRP A 77 5.58 37.84 -2.29
C TRP A 77 4.64 38.07 -1.10
N HIS A 78 4.95 37.46 0.03
CA HIS A 78 4.17 37.56 1.26
C HIS A 78 5.03 38.10 2.40
N LYS A 79 4.50 39.05 3.16
CA LYS A 79 5.21 39.67 4.28
C LYS A 79 5.24 38.77 5.50
N LEU A 80 6.37 38.78 6.21
CA LEU A 80 6.43 38.24 7.56
C LEU A 80 5.68 39.19 8.50
N VAL A 81 4.78 38.66 9.33
CA VAL A 81 4.08 39.39 10.39
C VAL A 81 4.76 39.03 11.70
N ASP A 82 5.28 40.04 12.41
CA ASP A 82 6.09 39.86 13.62
C ASP A 82 7.27 38.89 13.41
N GLY A 83 7.89 38.96 12.24
CA GLY A 83 9.01 38.10 11.86
C GLY A 83 8.63 36.66 11.51
N LYS A 84 7.33 36.37 11.30
CA LYS A 84 6.84 35.01 11.01
C LYS A 84 5.96 34.94 9.76
N LEU A 85 6.01 33.82 9.05
CA LEU A 85 5.10 33.46 7.97
C LEU A 85 4.84 31.94 7.98
N SER A 86 3.62 31.54 7.63
CA SER A 86 3.23 30.13 7.58
C SER A 86 2.52 29.81 6.27
N TYR A 87 2.97 28.76 5.59
CA TYR A 87 2.31 28.18 4.42
C TYR A 87 1.66 26.85 4.80
N LYS A 88 0.39 26.69 4.46
CA LYS A 88 -0.30 25.40 4.45
C LYS A 88 -0.12 24.80 3.06
N ILE A 89 0.45 23.60 2.99
CA ILE A 89 0.75 22.89 1.74
C ILE A 89 -0.04 21.58 1.75
N SER A 90 -0.91 21.41 0.77
CA SER A 90 -1.79 20.24 0.66
C SER A 90 -1.65 19.62 -0.73
N PRO A 91 -0.94 18.49 -0.87
CA PRO A 91 -0.90 17.76 -2.14
C PRO A 91 -2.28 17.16 -2.45
N GLU A 92 -2.73 17.31 -3.70
CA GLU A 92 -3.95 16.67 -4.18
C GLU A 92 -3.80 15.14 -4.18
N VAL A 93 -4.91 14.44 -3.97
CA VAL A 93 -4.95 12.97 -3.98
C VAL A 93 -4.73 12.45 -5.40
N GLY A 94 -3.97 11.36 -5.52
CA GLY A 94 -3.96 10.52 -6.73
C GLY A 94 -2.66 10.50 -7.52
N LYS A 95 -1.65 11.31 -7.17
CA LYS A 95 -0.34 11.24 -7.80
C LYS A 95 0.80 11.43 -6.80
N SER A 96 1.70 10.45 -6.75
CA SER A 96 2.98 10.56 -6.05
C SER A 96 4.03 11.14 -6.98
N GLY A 97 5.06 11.76 -6.44
CA GLY A 97 6.19 12.24 -7.22
C GLY A 97 7.08 13.25 -6.51
N ALA A 98 8.27 13.44 -7.07
CA ALA A 98 9.24 14.42 -6.58
C ALA A 98 8.87 15.85 -7.02
N LEU A 99 9.15 16.82 -6.15
CA LEU A 99 9.12 18.25 -6.47
C LEU A 99 10.11 19.03 -5.63
N VAL A 100 10.48 20.24 -6.07
CA VAL A 100 11.31 21.17 -5.30
C VAL A 100 10.50 22.42 -4.99
N LEU A 101 10.40 22.76 -3.71
CA LEU A 101 9.94 24.06 -3.24
C LEU A 101 11.13 25.02 -3.15
N VAL A 102 10.96 26.23 -3.66
CA VAL A 102 12.02 27.25 -3.64
C VAL A 102 11.55 28.44 -2.81
N LEU A 103 12.26 28.72 -1.73
CA LEU A 103 12.11 29.94 -0.95
C LEU A 103 13.08 31.01 -1.44
N MET A 104 12.57 32.21 -1.64
CA MET A 104 13.37 33.39 -1.94
C MET A 104 13.05 34.52 -0.95
N SER A 105 14.10 35.25 -0.57
CA SER A 105 14.03 36.50 0.18
C SER A 105 14.71 37.58 -0.66
N ARG A 106 14.24 38.82 -0.59
CA ARG A 106 14.90 39.95 -1.28
C ARG A 106 16.20 40.37 -0.62
N GLN A 107 16.39 39.98 0.64
CA GLN A 107 17.56 40.30 1.43
C GLN A 107 18.69 39.28 1.24
N LEU A 108 18.42 38.14 0.59
CA LEU A 108 19.37 37.05 0.36
C LEU A 108 19.67 36.88 -1.13
N ASN A 109 20.92 36.51 -1.45
CA ASN A 109 21.35 36.31 -2.84
C ASN A 109 21.10 34.88 -3.35
N MET A 110 20.87 33.94 -2.44
CA MET A 110 20.67 32.52 -2.78
C MET A 110 19.27 32.06 -2.36
N PRO A 111 18.54 31.38 -3.27
CA PRO A 111 17.32 30.69 -2.88
C PRO A 111 17.64 29.52 -1.93
N LEU A 112 16.65 29.14 -1.11
CA LEU A 112 16.66 27.87 -0.42
C LEU A 112 15.79 26.88 -1.19
N GLU A 113 16.41 25.78 -1.61
CA GLU A 113 15.71 24.66 -2.25
C GLU A 113 15.35 23.63 -1.19
N ILE A 114 14.08 23.24 -1.15
CA ILE A 114 13.55 22.20 -0.28
C ILE A 114 13.09 21.06 -1.18
N SER A 115 13.83 19.96 -1.17
CA SER A 115 13.46 18.76 -1.90
C SER A 115 12.27 18.10 -1.21
N CYS A 116 11.21 17.81 -1.97
CA CYS A 116 9.98 17.23 -1.47
C CYS A 116 9.60 15.98 -2.26
N GLN A 117 9.00 15.03 -1.58
CA GLN A 117 8.43 13.84 -2.19
C GLN A 117 6.98 13.70 -1.76
N VAL A 118 6.07 13.81 -2.73
CA VAL A 118 4.63 13.61 -2.50
C VAL A 118 4.30 12.13 -2.59
N MET A 119 3.57 11.60 -1.60
CA MET A 119 3.21 10.19 -1.54
C MET A 119 1.88 9.92 -0.81
N SER A 120 1.41 8.67 -0.91
CA SER A 120 0.28 8.20 -0.10
C SER A 120 0.62 8.19 1.38
N PRO A 121 -0.32 8.53 2.26
CA PRO A 121 -0.18 8.20 3.67
C PRO A 121 -0.09 6.69 3.88
N LYS A 122 -0.70 5.86 3.02
CA LYS A 122 -0.72 4.39 3.17
C LYS A 122 0.46 3.72 2.45
N PRO A 123 1.34 3.01 3.16
CA PRO A 123 2.49 2.32 2.57
C PRO A 123 2.15 1.34 1.44
N ILE A 124 1.05 0.59 1.56
CA ILE A 124 0.67 -0.40 0.54
C ILE A 124 0.33 0.24 -0.82
N GLU A 125 -0.08 1.51 -0.85
CA GLU A 125 -0.35 2.25 -2.09
C GLU A 125 0.94 2.76 -2.75
N GLN A 126 2.11 2.54 -2.11
CA GLN A 126 3.44 2.90 -2.60
C GLN A 126 4.28 1.69 -3.02
N LEU A 127 3.74 0.48 -2.84
CA LEU A 127 4.44 -0.77 -3.06
C LEU A 127 3.65 -1.68 -4.00
N VAL A 128 4.37 -2.53 -4.71
CA VAL A 128 3.84 -3.72 -5.36
C VAL A 128 4.32 -4.92 -4.55
N ILE A 129 3.39 -5.59 -3.89
CA ILE A 129 3.66 -6.79 -3.11
C ILE A 129 3.19 -7.99 -3.91
N ARG A 130 4.06 -8.97 -4.12
CA ARG A 130 3.73 -10.22 -4.82
C ARG A 130 4.02 -11.42 -3.94
N ILE A 131 3.14 -12.41 -3.97
CA ILE A 131 3.38 -13.71 -3.36
C ILE A 131 3.16 -14.80 -4.40
N ASN A 132 4.18 -15.64 -4.59
CA ASN A 132 4.25 -16.63 -5.67
C ASN A 132 3.94 -16.02 -7.04
N GLY A 133 4.43 -14.81 -7.28
CA GLY A 133 4.23 -14.04 -8.52
C GLY A 133 2.87 -13.34 -8.66
N SER A 134 1.95 -13.52 -7.71
CA SER A 134 0.64 -12.86 -7.74
C SER A 134 0.65 -11.58 -6.93
N GLU A 135 0.26 -10.48 -7.57
CA GLU A 135 0.18 -9.15 -6.95
C GLU A 135 -1.00 -9.06 -5.97
N LEU A 136 -0.72 -8.48 -4.80
CA LEU A 136 -1.69 -8.24 -3.74
C LEU A 136 -2.23 -6.82 -3.79
N LYS A 137 -3.51 -6.68 -3.50
CA LYS A 137 -4.19 -5.41 -3.25
C LYS A 137 -4.53 -5.27 -1.77
N SER A 138 -4.80 -4.04 -1.36
CA SER A 138 -5.26 -3.76 0.00
C SER A 138 -6.49 -4.59 0.36
N GLY A 139 -6.38 -5.40 1.41
CA GLY A 139 -7.45 -6.27 1.91
C GLY A 139 -7.45 -7.69 1.33
N ASP A 140 -6.51 -8.02 0.44
CA ASP A 140 -6.36 -9.39 -0.05
C ASP A 140 -5.88 -10.34 1.05
N ILE A 141 -6.29 -11.61 0.96
CA ILE A 141 -5.75 -12.71 1.76
C ILE A 141 -4.66 -13.40 0.92
N VAL A 142 -3.51 -13.60 1.54
CA VAL A 142 -2.39 -14.33 0.97
C VAL A 142 -2.63 -15.82 1.12
N TYR A 143 -2.30 -16.59 0.09
CA TYR A 143 -2.34 -18.05 0.15
C TYR A 143 -0.94 -18.63 0.02
N ALA A 144 -0.51 -19.36 1.05
CA ALA A 144 0.76 -20.08 1.08
C ALA A 144 0.53 -21.58 0.90
N VAL A 145 1.36 -22.20 0.07
CA VAL A 145 1.34 -23.65 -0.15
C VAL A 145 2.09 -24.33 0.98
N ARG A 146 1.39 -25.19 1.71
CA ARG A 146 1.96 -26.03 2.77
C ARG A 146 2.96 -27.03 2.19
N GLY A 147 4.09 -27.20 2.86
CA GLY A 147 5.19 -28.05 2.40
C GLY A 147 5.93 -27.51 1.17
N SER A 148 5.83 -26.21 0.90
CA SER A 148 6.53 -25.55 -0.19
C SER A 148 7.05 -24.18 0.24
N SER A 149 8.14 -23.76 -0.37
CA SER A 149 8.64 -22.39 -0.27
C SER A 149 7.72 -21.44 -1.05
N ASN A 150 7.27 -20.37 -0.40
CA ASN A 150 6.41 -19.34 -0.95
C ASN A 150 7.22 -18.05 -1.10
N LEU A 151 7.41 -17.58 -2.33
CA LEU A 151 8.21 -16.39 -2.60
C LEU A 151 7.39 -15.13 -2.34
N ILE A 152 7.89 -14.24 -1.48
CA ILE A 152 7.38 -12.91 -1.19
C ILE A 152 8.32 -11.90 -1.85
N GLU A 153 7.78 -11.01 -2.68
CA GLU A 153 8.52 -9.92 -3.31
C GLU A 153 7.84 -8.60 -2.99
N VAL A 154 8.63 -7.61 -2.59
CA VAL A 154 8.15 -6.25 -2.30
C VAL A 154 8.96 -5.24 -3.11
N GLU A 155 8.28 -4.52 -3.99
CA GLU A 155 8.88 -3.56 -4.91
C GLU A 155 8.28 -2.17 -4.66
N PRO A 156 9.07 -1.10 -4.53
CA PRO A 156 8.53 0.25 -4.52
C PRO A 156 8.00 0.65 -5.90
N LEU A 157 6.89 1.36 -5.95
CA LEU A 157 6.41 1.96 -7.20
C LEU A 157 7.47 2.89 -7.79
N ARG A 158 7.49 3.03 -9.12
CA ARG A 158 8.39 3.97 -9.79
C ARG A 158 8.17 5.38 -9.25
N GLY A 159 9.26 6.04 -8.85
CA GLY A 159 9.21 7.39 -8.26
C GLY A 159 8.74 7.42 -6.81
N SER A 160 8.54 6.25 -6.17
CA SER A 160 8.17 6.19 -4.77
C SER A 160 9.32 6.68 -3.87
N PRO A 161 9.03 7.44 -2.79
CA PRO A 161 9.99 7.75 -1.72
C PRO A 161 10.60 6.52 -1.06
N LEU A 162 9.94 5.36 -1.20
CA LEU A 162 10.37 4.14 -0.56
C LEU A 162 11.56 3.49 -1.28
N ILE A 163 11.94 4.00 -2.45
CA ILE A 163 13.15 3.53 -3.16
C ILE A 163 14.38 3.79 -2.28
N GLY A 164 15.13 2.74 -2.00
CA GLY A 164 16.32 2.79 -1.14
C GLY A 164 16.02 2.85 0.37
N GLN A 165 14.75 2.85 0.77
CA GLN A 165 14.37 2.74 2.18
C GLN A 165 14.42 1.28 2.64
N ASN A 166 14.54 1.10 3.94
CA ASN A 166 14.50 -0.20 4.58
C ASN A 166 13.06 -0.62 4.90
N ILE A 167 12.74 -1.86 4.56
CA ILE A 167 11.50 -2.54 4.91
C ILE A 167 11.83 -3.75 5.79
N GLU A 168 11.15 -3.86 6.91
CA GLU A 168 11.32 -4.94 7.86
C GLU A 168 10.15 -5.92 7.75
N LEU A 169 10.47 -7.20 7.62
CA LEU A 169 9.50 -8.29 7.68
C LEU A 169 9.55 -8.94 9.07
N SER A 170 8.37 -9.15 9.66
CA SER A 170 8.18 -9.92 10.88
C SER A 170 6.89 -10.74 10.81
N SER A 171 6.80 -11.85 11.55
CA SER A 171 5.56 -12.60 11.72
C SER A 171 4.94 -12.37 13.10
N ASP A 172 3.61 -12.54 13.21
CA ASP A 172 2.91 -12.41 14.49
C ASP A 172 3.14 -13.64 15.40
N ALA A 173 3.30 -13.39 16.69
CA ALA A 173 3.49 -14.40 17.73
C ALA A 173 2.23 -15.26 17.97
N ALA A 174 1.06 -14.85 17.47
CA ALA A 174 -0.19 -15.62 17.57
C ALA A 174 -0.29 -16.82 16.62
N THR A 175 0.79 -17.14 15.89
CA THR A 175 0.80 -18.27 14.96
C THR A 175 0.59 -19.61 15.69
N PRO A 176 -0.26 -20.52 15.19
CA PRO A 176 -0.49 -21.81 15.84
C PRO A 176 0.83 -22.58 16.03
N PRO A 177 1.04 -23.32 17.15
CA PRO A 177 2.35 -23.91 17.50
C PRO A 177 2.95 -24.87 16.46
N LYS A 178 2.14 -25.37 15.53
CA LYS A 178 2.54 -26.31 14.47
C LYS A 178 2.74 -25.67 13.09
N LEU A 179 2.42 -24.38 12.96
CA LEU A 179 2.74 -23.54 11.81
C LEU A 179 3.90 -22.68 12.26
N VAL A 180 5.13 -23.16 12.10
CA VAL A 180 6.32 -22.38 12.44
C VAL A 180 6.83 -21.77 11.14
N PRO A 181 6.56 -20.48 10.87
CA PRO A 181 7.06 -19.86 9.66
C PRO A 181 8.59 -19.74 9.73
N VAL A 182 9.25 -20.15 8.66
CA VAL A 182 10.68 -20.00 8.44
C VAL A 182 10.87 -19.11 7.23
N PHE A 183 11.62 -18.03 7.43
CA PHE A 183 11.93 -17.07 6.37
C PHE A 183 13.38 -17.22 5.90
N GLU A 184 13.58 -17.13 4.59
CA GLU A 184 14.90 -17.02 3.97
C GLU A 184 14.97 -15.79 3.04
N PRO A 185 15.83 -14.78 3.33
CA PRO A 185 16.62 -14.64 4.55
C PRO A 185 15.72 -14.56 5.79
N PRO A 186 16.27 -14.73 7.02
CA PRO A 186 15.49 -14.60 8.24
C PRO A 186 14.73 -13.28 8.32
N GLU A 187 13.73 -13.22 9.21
CA GLU A 187 13.04 -11.98 9.55
C GLU A 187 14.01 -10.83 9.83
N GLY A 188 13.58 -9.62 9.49
CA GLY A 188 14.40 -8.43 9.60
C GLY A 188 14.34 -7.54 8.37
N SER A 189 15.27 -6.60 8.34
CA SER A 189 15.27 -5.46 7.43
C SER A 189 15.97 -5.77 6.10
N GLN A 190 15.37 -5.35 4.99
CA GLN A 190 15.96 -5.33 3.65
C GLN A 190 15.74 -3.96 3.00
N THR A 191 16.69 -3.54 2.18
CA THR A 191 16.56 -2.31 1.40
C THR A 191 15.71 -2.53 0.15
N LEU A 192 14.75 -1.64 -0.10
CA LEU A 192 13.92 -1.61 -1.30
C LEU A 192 14.70 -1.09 -2.51
N ASN A 193 15.57 -1.93 -3.08
CA ASN A 193 16.35 -1.58 -4.27
C ASN A 193 16.76 -2.80 -5.14
N PRO A 194 16.09 -3.06 -6.28
CA PRO A 194 14.74 -2.60 -6.63
C PRO A 194 13.65 -3.39 -5.91
N VAL A 195 13.97 -4.53 -5.29
CA VAL A 195 12.98 -5.42 -4.70
C VAL A 195 13.56 -6.12 -3.48
N ALA A 196 12.80 -6.14 -2.38
CA ALA A 196 13.09 -6.97 -1.22
C ALA A 196 12.43 -8.34 -1.38
N ARG A 197 13.11 -9.41 -0.95
CA ARG A 197 12.64 -10.79 -1.18
C ARG A 197 12.79 -11.67 0.03
N TRP A 198 11.75 -12.44 0.32
CA TRP A 198 11.78 -13.50 1.32
C TRP A 198 11.13 -14.76 0.74
N SER A 199 11.66 -15.92 1.10
CA SER A 199 10.99 -17.20 0.95
C SER A 199 10.36 -17.56 2.29
N LEU A 200 9.06 -17.88 2.29
CA LEU A 200 8.31 -18.37 3.44
C LEU A 200 8.05 -19.88 3.31
N ASP A 201 8.51 -20.65 4.28
CA ASP A 201 8.14 -22.05 4.49
C ASP A 201 7.37 -22.19 5.80
N CYS A 202 6.21 -22.84 5.77
CA CYS A 202 5.36 -23.05 6.95
C CYS A 202 5.33 -24.53 7.40
N GLY A 203 6.21 -25.37 6.86
CA GLY A 203 6.20 -26.82 7.06
C GLY A 203 5.07 -27.52 6.32
N ASP A 204 5.00 -28.84 6.43
CA ASP A 204 4.06 -29.70 5.70
C ASP A 204 2.92 -30.29 6.56
N GLU A 205 2.93 -30.06 7.87
CA GLU A 205 2.12 -30.82 8.84
C GLU A 205 0.68 -30.29 9.05
N THR A 206 0.49 -28.97 9.17
CA THR A 206 -0.76 -28.37 9.65
C THR A 206 -1.22 -27.20 8.77
N ASP A 207 -2.51 -27.12 8.46
CA ASP A 207 -3.13 -25.93 7.83
C ASP A 207 -3.46 -24.88 8.88
N GLY A 208 -3.50 -23.62 8.49
CA GLY A 208 -3.96 -22.55 9.37
C GLY A 208 -3.54 -21.16 8.91
N ASN A 209 -3.78 -20.19 9.78
CA ASN A 209 -3.54 -18.79 9.46
C ASN A 209 -2.33 -18.25 10.21
N LEU A 210 -1.58 -17.37 9.55
CA LEU A 210 -0.57 -16.52 10.17
C LEU A 210 -0.70 -15.10 9.63
N SER A 211 -0.05 -14.13 10.27
CA SER A 211 0.03 -12.76 9.77
C SER A 211 1.48 -12.39 9.56
N ILE A 212 1.80 -11.86 8.38
CA ILE A 212 3.10 -11.26 8.08
C ILE A 212 2.94 -9.75 8.16
N ARG A 213 3.84 -9.10 8.87
CA ARG A 213 3.89 -7.65 8.99
C ARG A 213 5.09 -7.12 8.23
N LEU A 214 4.83 -6.12 7.40
CA LEU A 214 5.84 -5.29 6.77
C LEU A 214 5.82 -3.90 7.41
N SER A 215 6.94 -3.46 7.96
CA SER A 215 7.11 -2.12 8.55
C SER A 215 8.20 -1.33 7.81
N LEU A 216 7.99 -0.03 7.68
CA LEU A 216 8.98 0.89 7.11
C LEU A 216 9.66 1.66 8.24
N GLU A 217 10.99 1.60 8.32
CA GLU A 217 11.76 2.31 9.35
C GLU A 217 11.53 3.83 9.29
N SER A 218 11.36 4.38 8.08
CA SER A 218 11.20 5.81 7.83
C SER A 218 9.79 6.35 8.10
N ILE A 219 8.79 5.49 8.31
CA ILE A 219 7.39 5.90 8.56
C ILE A 219 6.90 5.19 9.82
N PRO A 220 7.22 5.73 11.01
CA PRO A 220 6.77 5.13 12.26
C PRO A 220 5.23 5.15 12.33
N LEU A 221 4.63 4.01 12.71
CA LEU A 221 3.21 3.78 13.00
C LEU A 221 2.31 3.28 11.84
N GLU A 222 2.82 3.13 10.62
CA GLU A 222 2.06 2.45 9.54
C GLU A 222 2.78 1.16 9.10
N PHE A 223 2.11 0.03 9.30
CA PHE A 223 2.57 -1.29 8.86
C PHE A 223 1.53 -1.92 7.94
N ILE A 224 1.99 -2.84 7.10
CA ILE A 224 1.14 -3.63 6.23
C ILE A 224 1.01 -5.01 6.87
N ASP A 225 -0.18 -5.33 7.35
CA ASP A 225 -0.52 -6.69 7.77
C ASP A 225 -1.02 -7.48 6.55
N LEU A 226 -0.34 -8.58 6.26
CA LEU A 226 -0.67 -9.54 5.21
C LEU A 226 -1.20 -10.80 5.89
N PRO A 227 -2.53 -11.01 5.95
CA PRO A 227 -3.08 -12.26 6.47
C PRO A 227 -2.76 -13.39 5.49
N VAL A 228 -2.12 -14.46 5.99
CA VAL A 228 -1.71 -15.63 5.22
C VAL A 228 -2.51 -16.85 5.66
N ASP A 229 -3.19 -17.48 4.71
CA ASP A 229 -3.85 -18.78 4.85
C ASP A 229 -2.92 -19.86 4.26
N VAL A 230 -2.43 -20.75 5.12
CA VAL A 230 -1.52 -21.85 4.79
C VAL A 230 -2.32 -23.13 4.59
N GLY A 231 -2.21 -23.71 3.41
CA GLY A 231 -3.00 -24.89 3.00
C GLY A 231 -2.23 -25.88 2.13
N TYR A 232 -2.50 -27.19 2.26
CA TYR A 232 -1.97 -28.21 1.34
C TYR A 232 -2.51 -28.01 -0.08
N GLN A 233 -1.63 -27.60 -1.02
CA GLN A 233 -1.97 -27.53 -2.45
C GLN A 233 -1.37 -28.72 -3.22
N ASP A 234 -2.02 -29.88 -3.19
CA ASP A 234 -1.87 -30.79 -4.33
C ASP A 234 -2.75 -30.25 -5.46
N SER A 235 -2.15 -29.51 -6.39
CA SER A 235 -2.79 -28.96 -7.59
C SER A 235 -4.03 -28.09 -7.29
N GLY A 236 -3.74 -26.83 -6.94
CA GLY A 236 -4.69 -25.78 -6.59
C GLY A 236 -6.08 -25.94 -7.20
N VAL A 237 -7.07 -26.14 -6.34
CA VAL A 237 -8.45 -25.87 -6.69
C VAL A 237 -9.16 -25.21 -5.50
N ILE A 238 -9.27 -23.88 -5.51
CA ILE A 238 -10.02 -23.13 -4.51
C ILE A 238 -11.49 -23.12 -4.92
N LEU A 239 -12.37 -23.46 -3.99
CA LEU A 239 -13.82 -23.46 -4.17
C LEU A 239 -14.42 -22.37 -3.29
N THR A 240 -15.01 -21.34 -3.90
CA THR A 240 -15.67 -20.23 -3.18
C THR A 240 -17.14 -20.21 -3.53
N THR A 241 -18.02 -20.41 -2.55
CA THR A 241 -19.48 -20.38 -2.76
C THR A 241 -20.09 -19.10 -2.20
N ILE A 242 -20.75 -18.32 -3.06
CA ILE A 242 -21.46 -17.08 -2.68
C ILE A 242 -22.97 -17.33 -2.77
N VAL A 243 -23.70 -16.81 -1.78
CA VAL A 243 -25.17 -16.77 -1.77
C VAL A 243 -25.61 -15.41 -2.31
N GLN A 244 -26.33 -15.38 -3.42
CA GLN A 244 -26.93 -14.17 -3.96
C GLN A 244 -28.46 -14.24 -3.85
N LEU A 245 -29.04 -13.26 -3.15
CA LEU A 245 -30.48 -13.01 -3.14
C LEU A 245 -30.81 -12.18 -4.39
N THR A 246 -31.60 -12.74 -5.30
CA THR A 246 -31.99 -12.05 -6.54
C THR A 246 -33.40 -11.48 -6.40
N VAL A 247 -33.67 -10.36 -7.07
CA VAL A 247 -35.01 -9.76 -7.17
C VAL A 247 -36.01 -10.83 -7.66
N GLY A 248 -37.07 -11.06 -6.89
CA GLY A 248 -38.07 -12.12 -7.16
C GLY A 248 -38.02 -13.35 -6.25
N ARG A 249 -37.39 -13.27 -5.06
CA ARG A 249 -37.33 -14.36 -4.05
C ARG A 249 -36.65 -15.64 -4.56
N SER A 250 -35.53 -15.51 -5.28
CA SER A 250 -34.69 -16.66 -5.63
C SER A 250 -33.32 -16.56 -4.98
N ILE A 251 -32.80 -17.70 -4.56
CA ILE A 251 -31.46 -17.87 -3.97
C ILE A 251 -30.60 -18.55 -5.02
N THR A 252 -29.51 -17.91 -5.41
CA THR A 252 -28.50 -18.50 -6.29
C THR A 252 -27.25 -18.78 -5.48
N LEU A 253 -26.83 -20.05 -5.45
CA LEU A 253 -25.51 -20.45 -4.99
C LEU A 253 -24.59 -20.54 -6.18
N THR A 254 -23.50 -19.81 -6.15
CA THR A 254 -22.47 -19.87 -7.19
C THR A 254 -21.16 -20.26 -6.56
N THR A 255 -20.56 -21.34 -7.07
CA THR A 255 -19.21 -21.73 -6.72
C THR A 255 -18.24 -21.35 -7.82
N SER A 256 -17.14 -20.71 -7.45
CA SER A 256 -16.03 -20.38 -8.35
C SER A 256 -14.88 -21.33 -8.05
N VAL A 257 -14.25 -21.80 -9.11
CA VAL A 257 -13.15 -22.74 -9.07
C VAL A 257 -11.88 -22.01 -9.49
N MET A 258 -10.82 -22.01 -8.68
CA MET A 258 -9.54 -21.38 -9.05
C MET A 258 -8.41 -22.40 -9.04
N LYS A 259 -7.63 -22.46 -10.12
CA LYS A 259 -6.40 -23.26 -10.18
C LYS A 259 -5.19 -22.42 -9.83
N GLY A 260 -4.65 -22.59 -8.62
CA GLY A 260 -3.67 -21.64 -8.07
C GLY A 260 -4.29 -20.24 -8.00
N PHE A 261 -3.71 -19.28 -8.71
CA PHE A 261 -4.20 -17.89 -8.80
C PHE A 261 -5.01 -17.58 -10.08
N GLN A 262 -5.35 -18.60 -10.89
CA GLN A 262 -6.10 -18.42 -12.15
C GLN A 262 -7.48 -19.07 -12.10
N LEU A 263 -8.41 -18.63 -12.95
CA LEU A 263 -9.73 -19.25 -13.10
C LEU A 263 -9.61 -20.71 -13.58
N GLY A 264 -10.16 -21.64 -12.82
CA GLY A 264 -10.14 -23.07 -13.08
C GLY A 264 -11.32 -23.55 -13.95
N ALA A 265 -11.28 -23.26 -15.25
CA ALA A 265 -12.26 -23.79 -16.20
C ALA A 265 -12.15 -25.32 -16.38
N GLY A 266 -13.26 -25.95 -16.80
CA GLY A 266 -13.32 -27.39 -17.10
C GLY A 266 -13.23 -28.29 -15.87
N VAL A 267 -13.51 -27.77 -14.67
CA VAL A 267 -13.49 -28.55 -13.43
C VAL A 267 -14.87 -29.09 -13.12
N LYS A 268 -14.94 -30.39 -12.80
CA LYS A 268 -16.20 -31.04 -12.45
C LYS A 268 -16.66 -30.62 -11.06
N VAL A 269 -17.87 -30.10 -10.97
CA VAL A 269 -18.54 -29.65 -9.74
C VAL A 269 -19.82 -30.47 -9.55
N GLU A 270 -20.00 -31.00 -8.35
CA GLU A 270 -21.20 -31.70 -7.87
C GLU A 270 -21.83 -30.93 -6.72
N TRP A 271 -23.11 -30.62 -6.84
CA TRP A 271 -23.90 -30.01 -5.77
C TRP A 271 -24.74 -31.07 -5.09
N LEU A 272 -24.72 -31.08 -3.76
CA LEU A 272 -25.34 -32.09 -2.91
C LEU A 272 -26.17 -31.45 -1.80
N ARG A 273 -27.24 -32.12 -1.40
CA ARG A 273 -27.95 -31.84 -0.14
C ARG A 273 -27.24 -32.50 1.05
N ALA A 274 -27.73 -32.20 2.26
CA ALA A 274 -27.27 -32.78 3.52
C ALA A 274 -27.28 -34.32 3.54
N ASP A 275 -28.28 -34.93 2.90
CA ASP A 275 -28.44 -36.39 2.76
C ASP A 275 -27.59 -37.00 1.64
N ALA A 276 -26.65 -36.22 1.09
CA ALA A 276 -25.83 -36.56 -0.07
C ALA A 276 -26.60 -36.81 -1.38
N SER A 277 -27.90 -36.45 -1.46
CA SER A 277 -28.62 -36.47 -2.72
C SER A 277 -28.10 -35.39 -3.68
N ARG A 278 -27.93 -35.77 -4.95
CA ARG A 278 -27.35 -34.91 -5.98
C ARG A 278 -28.36 -33.90 -6.51
N LEU A 279 -28.00 -32.63 -6.44
CA LEU A 279 -28.77 -31.50 -6.98
C LEU A 279 -28.36 -31.19 -8.42
N LYS A 280 -27.05 -31.16 -8.68
CA LYS A 280 -26.49 -30.83 -10.00
C LYS A 280 -25.09 -31.43 -10.14
N LEU A 281 -24.71 -31.77 -11.36
CA LEU A 281 -23.35 -32.16 -11.71
C LEU A 281 -23.00 -31.51 -13.05
N GLU A 282 -21.95 -30.70 -13.07
CA GLU A 282 -21.52 -30.01 -14.28
C GLU A 282 -20.01 -29.79 -14.31
N TYR A 283 -19.50 -29.31 -15.44
CA TYR A 283 -18.15 -28.78 -15.55
C TYR A 283 -18.21 -27.25 -15.55
N THR A 284 -17.26 -26.59 -14.90
CA THR A 284 -17.16 -25.14 -14.94
C THR A 284 -16.88 -24.64 -16.36
N GLY A 285 -17.57 -23.57 -16.76
CA GLY A 285 -17.33 -22.88 -18.04
C GLY A 285 -16.05 -22.03 -18.01
N GLU A 286 -15.85 -21.20 -19.03
CA GLU A 286 -14.65 -20.32 -19.16
C GLU A 286 -14.49 -19.35 -17.99
N ASN A 287 -15.58 -18.95 -17.35
CA ASN A 287 -15.57 -18.11 -16.15
C ASN A 287 -15.26 -18.88 -14.85
N ALA A 288 -14.94 -20.17 -14.97
CA ALA A 288 -14.66 -21.11 -13.88
C ALA A 288 -15.74 -21.19 -12.79
N LYS A 289 -17.00 -20.94 -13.14
CA LYS A 289 -18.13 -20.96 -12.20
C LYS A 289 -19.09 -22.11 -12.46
N SER A 290 -19.77 -22.52 -11.41
CA SER A 290 -20.91 -23.43 -11.42
C SER A 290 -21.96 -22.88 -10.46
N SER A 291 -23.24 -22.96 -10.83
CA SER A 291 -24.32 -22.33 -10.05
C SER A 291 -25.58 -23.20 -9.99
N ILE A 292 -26.27 -23.12 -8.87
CA ILE A 292 -27.62 -23.66 -8.66
C ILE A 292 -28.53 -22.55 -8.13
N GLN A 293 -29.80 -22.57 -8.55
CA GLN A 293 -30.79 -21.58 -8.17
C GLN A 293 -32.04 -22.26 -7.62
N PHE A 294 -32.62 -21.67 -6.59
CA PHE A 294 -33.81 -22.15 -5.92
C PHE A 294 -34.78 -21.00 -5.64
N LYS A 295 -36.07 -21.28 -5.48
CA LYS A 295 -36.98 -20.29 -4.91
C LYS A 295 -36.80 -20.24 -3.39
N GLN A 296 -36.98 -19.07 -2.81
CA GLN A 296 -36.93 -18.85 -1.36
C GLN A 296 -37.99 -19.73 -0.68
N GLY A 297 -37.55 -20.57 0.27
CA GLY A 297 -38.39 -21.53 0.98
C GLY A 297 -38.44 -22.95 0.38
N GLU A 298 -37.94 -23.16 -0.84
CA GLU A 298 -37.81 -24.53 -1.42
C GLU A 298 -36.63 -25.29 -0.82
N LEU A 299 -35.74 -24.59 -0.13
CA LEU A 299 -34.53 -25.17 0.43
C LEU A 299 -34.20 -24.61 1.80
N VAL A 300 -34.15 -25.51 2.77
CA VAL A 300 -33.67 -25.28 4.13
C VAL A 300 -32.64 -26.35 4.43
N GLY A 301 -31.51 -25.95 5.01
CA GLY A 301 -30.47 -26.86 5.44
C GLY A 301 -29.18 -26.77 4.63
N VAL A 302 -28.41 -27.85 4.72
CA VAL A 302 -27.00 -27.88 4.33
C VAL A 302 -26.86 -28.21 2.84
N ILE A 303 -26.14 -27.37 2.10
CA ILE A 303 -25.77 -27.61 0.71
C ILE A 303 -24.28 -27.68 0.56
N THR A 304 -23.80 -28.71 -0.14
CA THR A 304 -22.38 -28.95 -0.37
C THR A 304 -22.07 -28.84 -1.86
N ALA A 305 -21.17 -27.94 -2.24
CA ALA A 305 -20.49 -27.98 -3.53
C ALA A 305 -19.23 -28.83 -3.37
N ARG A 306 -19.02 -29.81 -4.25
CA ARG A 306 -17.88 -30.73 -4.24
C ARG A 306 -17.23 -30.71 -5.62
N ILE A 307 -15.91 -30.66 -5.68
CA ILE A 307 -15.17 -30.72 -6.93
C ILE A 307 -14.39 -32.02 -7.09
N PHE A 308 -14.10 -32.34 -8.35
CA PHE A 308 -13.32 -33.51 -8.70
C PHE A 308 -12.04 -33.12 -9.44
N VAL A 309 -10.92 -33.65 -8.98
CA VAL A 309 -9.62 -33.55 -9.62
C VAL A 309 -9.24 -34.94 -10.11
N ARG A 310 -8.91 -35.07 -11.40
CA ARG A 310 -8.60 -36.36 -12.05
C ARG A 310 -9.65 -37.46 -11.78
N GLY A 311 -10.92 -37.08 -11.75
CA GLY A 311 -12.05 -38.00 -11.57
C GLY A 311 -12.33 -38.42 -10.12
N LYS A 312 -11.55 -37.96 -9.13
CA LYS A 312 -11.78 -38.25 -7.70
C LYS A 312 -12.30 -37.02 -6.97
N PRO A 313 -13.21 -37.16 -5.98
CA PRO A 313 -13.57 -36.07 -5.07
C PRO A 313 -12.31 -35.48 -4.43
N SER A 314 -12.17 -34.15 -4.46
CA SER A 314 -10.98 -33.46 -3.94
C SER A 314 -11.33 -32.50 -2.82
N PHE A 315 -12.23 -31.55 -3.09
CA PHE A 315 -12.62 -30.53 -2.11
C PHE A 315 -14.13 -30.36 -2.07
N SER A 316 -14.63 -29.90 -0.93
CA SER A 316 -16.02 -29.50 -0.79
C SER A 316 -16.20 -28.27 0.08
N ARG A 317 -17.16 -27.43 -0.27
CA ARG A 317 -17.62 -26.30 0.53
C ARG A 317 -19.08 -26.45 0.85
N THR A 318 -19.41 -26.13 2.09
CA THR A 318 -20.74 -26.30 2.64
C THR A 318 -21.33 -24.94 2.98
N VAL A 319 -22.60 -24.73 2.62
CA VAL A 319 -23.37 -23.53 2.91
C VAL A 319 -24.64 -23.95 3.64
N ASN A 320 -24.92 -23.31 4.77
CA ASN A 320 -26.16 -23.48 5.50
C ASN A 320 -27.16 -22.44 5.03
N ILE A 321 -28.28 -22.89 4.47
CA ILE A 321 -29.41 -22.02 4.11
C ILE A 321 -30.39 -22.04 5.28
N VAL A 322 -30.55 -20.87 5.90
CA VAL A 322 -31.49 -20.61 7.01
C VAL A 322 -32.77 -19.99 6.46
#